data_AF-A0A6G3X265-F1
#
_entry.id   AF-A0A6G3X265-F1
#
_cell.length_a   1.000
_cell.length_b   1.000
_cell.length_c   1.000
_cell.angle_alpha   90.00
_cell.angle_beta   90.00
_cell.angle_gamma   90.00
#
_symmetry.space_group_name_H-M   'P 1'
#
loop_
_entity.id
_entity.type
_entity.pdbx_description
1 polymer ?
#
loop_
_entity_poly.entity_id
_entity_poly.type
_entity_poly.pdbx_seq_one_letter_code
_entity_poly.pdbx_strand_id
1 'polypeptide(L)' 'MTRTSAVSLIRSRSLSDVAEYAYAATAPAESRLIFLAGSCPLDEHGNTVAVGDFAGQAAKAVENLRTALADAGASIEDVI' A
#
# COMPACT_ATOMS: atom_id res chain seq x y z
N MET A 1 -11.46 -21.88 18.54
CA MET A 1 -11.64 -20.44 18.78
C MET A 1 -10.61 -19.72 17.94
N THR A 2 -10.98 -19.31 16.72
CA THR A 2 -10.09 -18.58 15.81
C THR A 2 -9.76 -17.25 16.46
N ARG A 3 -8.49 -17.00 16.76
CA ARG A 3 -8.06 -15.78 17.43
C ARG A 3 -8.19 -14.63 16.43
N THR A 4 -9.22 -13.81 16.56
CA THR A 4 -9.34 -12.58 15.76
C THR A 4 -8.13 -11.70 16.06
N SER A 5 -7.35 -11.38 15.03
CA SER A 5 -6.21 -10.47 15.15
C SER A 5 -6.72 -9.06 15.52
N ALA A 6 -5.98 -8.34 16.36
CA ALA A 6 -6.25 -6.94 16.62
C ALA A 6 -6.01 -6.05 15.38
N VAL A 7 -5.36 -6.58 14.35
CA VAL A 7 -4.99 -5.88 13.12
C VAL A 7 -5.59 -6.60 11.91
N SER A 8 -6.18 -5.84 10.99
CA SER A 8 -6.54 -6.34 9.65
C SER A 8 -5.46 -5.91 8.66
N LEU A 9 -4.83 -6.88 7.99
CA LEU A 9 -3.84 -6.62 6.93
C LEU A 9 -4.55 -6.57 5.58
N ILE A 10 -4.36 -5.48 4.86
CA ILE A 10 -4.94 -5.27 3.53
C ILE A 10 -3.84 -5.52 2.51
N ARG A 11 -3.89 -6.70 1.88
CA ARG A 11 -2.99 -7.06 0.79
C ARG A 11 -3.61 -6.62 -0.54
N SER A 12 -2.85 -5.81 -1.28
CA SER A 12 -3.21 -5.40 -2.62
C SER A 12 -3.18 -6.60 -3.58
N ARG A 13 -4.15 -6.69 -4.48
CA ARG A 13 -4.11 -7.60 -5.64
C ARG A 13 -3.63 -6.90 -6.91
N SER A 14 -3.48 -5.57 -6.83
CA SER A 14 -3.19 -4.66 -7.94
C SER A 14 -1.71 -4.24 -7.95
N LEU A 15 -0.99 -4.46 -6.84
CA LEU A 15 0.44 -4.18 -6.68
C LEU A 15 1.23 -5.49 -6.55
N SER A 16 2.54 -5.40 -6.76
CA SER A 16 3.45 -6.56 -6.69
C SER A 16 3.35 -7.28 -5.34
N ASP A 17 3.30 -8.60 -5.41
CA ASP A 17 3.30 -9.52 -4.27
C ASP A 17 4.71 -9.86 -3.77
N VAL A 18 5.76 -9.37 -4.45
CA VAL A 18 7.15 -9.44 -4.00
C VAL A 18 7.35 -8.62 -2.72
N ALA A 19 6.54 -7.60 -2.49
CA ALA A 19 6.50 -6.92 -1.21
C ALA A 19 6.06 -7.90 -0.11
N GLU A 20 6.98 -8.24 0.79
CA GLU A 20 6.73 -9.21 1.87
C GLU A 20 5.77 -8.68 2.96
N TYR A 21 5.29 -7.44 2.83
CA TYR A 21 4.37 -6.77 3.74
C TYR A 21 3.00 -6.48 3.09
N ALA A 22 1.99 -6.21 3.92
CA ALA A 22 0.70 -5.69 3.44
C ALA A 22 0.82 -4.19 3.15
N TYR A 23 0.26 -3.74 2.03
CA TYR A 23 0.34 -2.33 1.61
C TYR A 23 -0.45 -1.39 2.52
N ALA A 24 -1.46 -1.91 3.23
CA ALA A 24 -2.21 -1.17 4.22
C ALA A 24 -2.64 -2.08 5.39
N ALA A 25 -3.01 -1.47 6.51
CA ALA A 25 -3.62 -2.16 7.63
C ALA A 25 -4.56 -1.24 8.41
N THR A 26 -5.50 -1.83 9.15
CA THR A 26 -6.30 -1.13 10.16
C THR A 26 -5.96 -1.69 11.54
N ALA A 27 -5.73 -0.81 12.52
CA ALA A 27 -5.54 -1.16 13.91
C ALA A 27 -6.34 -0.18 14.81
N PRO A 28 -7.33 -0.63 15.59
CA PRO A 28 -7.87 -1.99 15.63
C PRO A 28 -8.42 -2.45 14.25
N ALA A 29 -8.63 -3.76 14.08
CA ALA A 29 -9.28 -4.29 12.88
C ALA A 29 -10.60 -3.55 12.61
N GLU A 30 -10.88 -3.27 11.33
CA GLU A 30 -12.08 -2.55 10.86
C GLU A 30 -12.16 -1.08 11.32
N SER A 31 -11.07 -0.50 11.83
CA SER A 31 -11.04 0.93 12.12
C SER A 31 -11.08 1.76 10.83
N ARG A 32 -11.55 3.00 10.94
CA ARG A 32 -11.55 3.96 9.83
C ARG A 32 -10.16 4.51 9.51
N LEU A 33 -9.20 4.38 10.43
CA LEU A 33 -7.83 4.86 10.22
C LEU A 33 -7.03 3.77 9.53
N ILE A 34 -6.55 4.11 8.33
CA ILE A 34 -5.74 3.21 7.50
C ILE A 34 -4.28 3.58 7.68
N PHE A 35 -3.47 2.61 8.04
CA PHE A 35 -2.03 2.72 8.11
C PHE A 35 -1.44 2.17 6.81
N LEU A 36 -0.90 3.04 5.96
CA LEU A 36 -0.17 2.59 4.77
C LEU A 36 1.25 2.18 5.12
N ALA A 37 1.73 1.16 4.42
CA ALA A 37 3.15 0.90 4.32
C ALA A 37 3.83 1.97 3.44
N GLY A 38 5.15 2.10 3.56
CA GLY A 38 5.92 2.92 2.64
C GLY A 38 5.75 2.42 1.21
N SER A 39 5.26 3.27 0.31
CA SER A 39 5.01 2.89 -1.09
C SER A 39 6.31 2.99 -1.89
N CYS A 40 6.83 1.83 -2.31
CA CYS A 40 8.04 1.76 -3.13
C CYS A 40 7.72 2.00 -4.63
N PRO A 41 8.67 2.50 -5.43
CA PRO A 41 8.52 2.71 -6.87
C PRO A 41 8.65 1.39 -7.66
N LEU A 42 7.85 0.38 -7.30
CA LEU A 42 7.89 -0.94 -7.91
C LEU A 42 6.89 -1.05 -9.07
N ASP A 43 7.25 -1.79 -10.10
CA ASP A 43 6.31 -2.34 -11.10
C ASP A 43 5.57 -3.58 -10.54
N GLU A 44 4.70 -4.19 -11.35
CA GLU A 44 3.95 -5.40 -11.01
C GLU A 44 4.84 -6.61 -10.73
N HIS A 45 6.06 -6.64 -11.26
CA HIS A 45 7.04 -7.71 -11.07
C HIS A 45 7.96 -7.45 -9.87
N GLY A 46 7.79 -6.33 -9.17
CA GLY A 46 8.59 -5.96 -8.02
C GLY A 46 9.93 -5.32 -8.36
N ASN A 47 10.15 -4.89 -9.61
CA ASN A 47 11.36 -4.16 -9.98
C ASN A 47 11.19 -2.68 -9.72
N THR A 48 12.25 -2.04 -9.24
CA THR A 48 12.31 -0.58 -9.14
C THR A 48 12.29 0.04 -10.54
N VAL A 49 11.31 0.89 -10.81
CA VAL A 49 11.22 1.64 -12.06
C VAL A 49 12.05 2.94 -12.00
N ALA A 50 12.28 3.55 -13.17
CA ALA A 50 12.92 4.86 -13.30
C ALA A 50 14.29 4.95 -12.55
N VAL A 51 15.12 3.91 -12.66
CA VAL A 51 16.42 3.86 -11.97
C VAL A 51 17.30 5.05 -12.38
N GLY A 52 17.71 5.85 -11.40
CA GLY A 52 18.49 7.07 -11.60
C GLY A 52 17.65 8.33 -11.82
N ASP A 53 16.34 8.20 -12.05
CA ASP A 53 15.39 9.31 -12.09
C ASP A 53 14.54 9.33 -10.81
N PHE A 54 14.98 10.14 -9.84
CA PHE A 54 14.30 10.25 -8.55
C PHE A 54 12.90 10.87 -8.66
N ALA A 55 12.66 11.75 -9.65
CA ALA A 55 11.34 12.33 -9.85
C ALA A 55 10.37 11.27 -10.40
N GLY A 56 10.82 10.47 -11.37
CA GLY A 56 10.07 9.31 -11.87
C GLY A 56 9.79 8.27 -10.78
N GLN A 57 10.75 8.00 -9.91
CA GLN A 57 10.56 7.11 -8.76
C GLN A 57 9.54 7.67 -7.77
N ALA A 58 9.63 8.95 -7.40
CA ALA A 58 8.65 9.58 -6.52
C ALA A 58 7.23 9.54 -7.12
N ALA A 59 7.10 9.79 -8.42
CA ALA A 59 5.83 9.68 -9.12
C ALA A 59 5.26 8.25 -9.05
N LYS A 60 6.08 7.22 -9.30
CA LYS A 60 5.63 5.83 -9.20
C LYS A 60 5.24 5.44 -7.77
N ALA A 61 5.99 5.88 -6.77
CA ALA A 61 5.66 5.65 -5.37
C ALA A 61 4.28 6.23 -5.02
N VAL A 62 3.95 7.44 -5.49
CA VAL A 62 2.62 8.07 -5.29
C VAL A 62 1.52 7.35 -6.07
N GLU A 63 1.81 6.87 -7.29
CA GLU A 63 0.88 6.03 -8.05
C GLU A 63 0.53 4.75 -7.28
N ASN A 64 1.54 4.04 -6.78
CA ASN A 64 1.34 2.83 -5.99
C ASN A 64 0.60 3.11 -4.67
N LEU A 65 0.88 4.25 -4.03
CA LEU A 65 0.14 4.70 -2.85
C LEU A 65 -1.35 4.89 -3.15
N ARG A 66 -1.70 5.49 -4.29
CA ARG A 66 -3.10 5.66 -4.70
C ARG A 66 -3.80 4.32 -4.91
N THR A 67 -3.11 3.35 -5.50
CA THR A 67 -3.62 1.98 -5.65
C THR A 67 -3.84 1.32 -4.29
N ALA A 68 -2.90 1.45 -3.36
CA ALA A 68 -3.03 0.91 -2.01
C ALA A 68 -4.21 1.54 -1.23
N LEU A 69 -4.42 2.85 -1.38
CA LEU A 69 -5.60 3.54 -0.82
C LEU A 69 -6.90 2.98 -1.40
N ALA A 70 -6.98 2.85 -2.73
CA ALA A 70 -8.17 2.34 -3.41
C ALA A 70 -8.51 0.90 -2.96
N ASP A 71 -7.51 0.03 -2.85
CA ASP A 71 -7.65 -1.34 -2.34
C ASP A 71 -8.08 -1.37 -0.86
N ALA A 72 -7.78 -0.33 -0.09
CA ALA A 72 -8.25 -0.12 1.28
C ALA A 72 -9.60 0.60 1.38
N GLY A 73 -10.23 0.97 0.25
CA GLY A 73 -11.51 1.68 0.21
C GLY A 73 -11.41 3.19 0.48
N ALA A 74 -10.23 3.79 0.28
CA ALA A 74 -9.96 5.22 0.48
C ALA A 74 -9.40 5.87 -0.80
N SER A 75 -9.28 7.20 -0.76
CA SER A 75 -8.75 8.04 -1.84
C SER A 75 -7.66 8.98 -1.33
N ILE A 76 -6.98 9.70 -2.24
CA ILE A 76 -5.92 10.64 -1.83
C ILE A 76 -6.49 11.81 -1.03
N GLU A 77 -7.77 12.12 -1.25
CA GLU A 77 -8.53 13.17 -0.58
C GLU A 77 -8.78 12.85 0.91
N ASP A 78 -8.57 11.59 1.33
CA ASP A 78 -8.73 11.13 2.72
C ASP A 78 -7.42 11.18 3.53
N VAL A 79 -6.30 11.58 2.92
CA VAL A 79 -4.99 11.62 3.59
C VAL A 79 -4.82 12.88 4.45
N ILE A 80 -4.31 12.70 5.68
CA ILE A 80 -4.06 13.76 6.68
C ILE A 80 -2.59 13.86 7.11
#